data_AF-A0A453T0Q8-F1
#
_entry.id   AF-A0A453T0Q8-F1
#
_cell.length_a   1.000
_cell.length_b   1.000
_cell.length_c   1.000
_cell.angle_alpha   90.00
_cell.angle_beta   90.00
_cell.angle_gamma   90.00
#
_symmetry.space_group_name_H-M   'P 1'
#
loop_
_entity.id
_entity.type
_entity.pdbx_description
1 polymer ?
#
loop_
_entity_poly.entity_id
_entity_poly.type
_entity_poly.pdbx_seq_one_letter_code
_entity_poly.pdbx_strand_id
1 'polypeptide(L)'
;VLSALPAFALAVLRAPKKFHKEVDKARRRFLWAQDEDISGGKCKVNWKLVTSLVDRGGLGIPDMERFARALRLRWLWLAWK
;
A
#
# COMPACT_ATOMS: atom_id res chain seq x y z
N VAL A 1 8.90 1.82 -7.77
CA VAL A 1 9.97 1.17 -6.95
C VAL A 1 9.42 0.64 -5.62
N LEU A 2 8.88 1.49 -4.72
CA LEU A 2 8.41 1.07 -3.38
C LEU A 2 7.30 0.00 -3.34
N SER A 3 6.50 -0.10 -4.40
CA SER A 3 5.37 -1.03 -4.45
C SER A 3 5.70 -2.37 -5.12
N ALA A 4 6.86 -2.53 -5.76
CA ALA A 4 7.18 -3.72 -6.53
C ALA A 4 7.38 -4.96 -5.65
N LEU A 5 8.19 -4.84 -4.59
CA LEU A 5 8.44 -5.94 -3.65
C LEU A 5 7.16 -6.37 -2.89
N PRO A 6 6.38 -5.44 -2.29
CA PRO A 6 5.10 -5.81 -1.69
C PRO A 6 4.11 -6.41 -2.70
N ALA A 7 4.07 -5.91 -3.93
CA ALA A 7 3.18 -6.44 -4.97
C ALA A 7 3.51 -7.89 -5.31
N PHE A 8 4.80 -8.23 -5.46
CA PHE A 8 5.23 -9.60 -5.70
C PHE A 8 4.83 -10.53 -4.55
N ALA A 9 5.12 -10.14 -3.30
CA ALA A 9 4.73 -10.91 -2.13
C ALA A 9 3.21 -11.12 -2.05
N LEU A 10 2.42 -10.10 -2.39
CA LEU A 10 0.95 -10.14 -2.35
C LEU A 10 0.31 -10.93 -3.49
N ALA A 11 1.02 -11.12 -4.60
CA ALA A 11 0.58 -11.96 -5.69
C ALA A 11 0.60 -13.45 -5.32
N VAL A 12 1.55 -13.85 -4.46
CA VAL A 12 1.77 -15.24 -4.05
C VAL A 12 1.15 -15.55 -2.69
N LEU A 13 1.21 -14.61 -1.73
CA LEU A 13 0.84 -14.83 -0.34
C LEU A 13 -0.47 -14.16 0.05
N ARG A 14 -1.26 -14.85 0.88
CA ARG A 14 -2.40 -14.26 1.59
C ARG A 14 -1.90 -13.46 2.79
N ALA A 15 -1.44 -12.24 2.52
CA ALA A 15 -0.91 -11.39 3.59
C ALA A 15 -2.00 -10.97 4.60
N PRO A 16 -1.69 -10.97 5.91
CA PRO A 16 -2.59 -10.48 6.95
C PRO A 16 -2.74 -8.96 6.87
N LYS A 17 -3.86 -8.44 7.40
CA LYS A 17 -4.12 -6.98 7.45
C LYS A 17 -2.99 -6.17 8.11
N LYS A 18 -2.26 -6.77 9.05
CA LYS A 18 -1.10 -6.16 9.70
C LYS A 18 0.04 -5.85 8.72
N PHE A 19 0.29 -6.75 7.75
CA PHE A 19 1.33 -6.55 6.74
C PHE A 19 1.06 -5.32 5.89
N HIS A 20 -0.19 -5.11 5.45
CA HIS A 20 -0.57 -3.91 4.70
C HIS A 20 -0.28 -2.63 5.48
N LYS A 21 -0.55 -2.62 6.79
CA LYS A 21 -0.28 -1.46 7.67
C LYS A 21 1.22 -1.17 7.80
N GLU A 22 2.06 -2.20 7.89
CA GLU A 22 3.52 -2.03 7.97
C GLU A 22 4.10 -1.51 6.65
N VAL A 23 3.63 -2.02 5.51
CA VAL A 23 4.02 -1.49 4.19
C VAL A 23 3.62 -0.02 4.04
N ASP A 24 2.40 0.33 4.44
CA ASP A 24 1.94 1.72 4.40
C ASP A 24 2.67 2.61 5.41
N LYS A 25 3.14 2.07 6.54
CA LYS A 25 4.03 2.78 7.47
C LYS A 25 5.38 3.06 6.80
N ALA A 26 5.98 2.07 6.14
CA ALA A 26 7.24 2.24 5.42
C ALA A 26 7.12 3.25 4.27
N ARG A 27 6.03 3.20 3.50
CA ARG A 27 5.75 4.17 2.42
C ARG A 27 5.57 5.59 2.97
N ARG A 28 4.87 5.74 4.10
CA ARG A 28 4.76 7.04 4.78
C ARG A 28 6.14 7.54 5.23
N ARG A 29 6.97 6.66 5.80
CA ARG A 29 8.33 7.01 6.28
C ARG A 29 9.14 7.59 5.13
N PHE A 30 9.18 6.86 4.02
CA PHE A 30 9.84 7.30 2.81
C PHE A 30 9.37 8.68 2.32
N LEU A 31 8.06 8.93 2.31
CA LEU A 31 7.51 10.19 1.79
C LEU A 31 7.71 11.40 2.70
N TRP A 32 7.62 11.21 4.02
CA TRP A 32 7.46 12.33 4.96
C TRP A 32 8.53 12.44 6.04
N ALA A 33 9.27 11.36 6.34
CA ALA A 33 10.21 11.31 7.45
C ALA A 33 11.60 10.79 7.06
N GLN A 34 11.78 10.37 5.79
CA GLN A 34 12.96 9.66 5.32
C GLN A 34 13.33 8.50 6.27
N ASP A 35 14.34 8.69 7.11
CA ASP A 35 14.90 7.67 8.03
C ASP A 35 14.50 7.87 9.50
N GLU A 36 13.79 8.94 9.83
CA GLU A 36 13.29 9.17 11.18
C GLU A 36 11.94 8.47 11.44
N ASP A 37 11.68 8.19 12.72
CA ASP A 37 10.37 7.69 13.13
C ASP A 37 9.25 8.69 12.82
N ILE A 38 8.15 8.16 12.28
CA ILE A 38 6.93 8.93 12.03
C ILE A 38 6.15 9.08 13.32
N SER A 39 6.01 10.32 13.76
CA SER A 39 4.92 10.77 14.61
C SER A 39 3.77 11.32 13.74
N GLY A 40 2.54 11.30 14.28
CA GLY A 40 1.33 11.71 13.53
C GLY A 40 1.42 13.12 12.92
N GLY A 41 2.17 14.03 13.55
CA GLY A 41 2.37 15.40 13.06
C GLY A 41 3.31 15.52 11.84
N LYS A 42 4.11 14.49 11.52
CA LYS A 42 5.00 14.51 10.34
C LYS A 42 4.26 14.20 9.03
N CYS A 43 3.11 13.51 9.08
CA CYS A 43 2.31 13.22 7.89
C CYS A 43 1.49 14.45 7.47
N LYS A 44 1.97 15.20 6.47
CA LYS A 44 1.32 16.43 6.00
C LYS A 44 -0.01 16.20 5.25
N VAL A 45 -0.22 15.00 4.70
CA VAL A 45 -1.41 14.66 3.90
C VAL A 45 -2.06 13.40 4.42
N ASN A 46 -3.40 13.39 4.45
CA ASN A 46 -4.19 12.22 4.82
C ASN A 46 -3.84 11.04 3.91
N TRP A 47 -3.49 9.90 4.52
CA TRP A 47 -3.09 8.70 3.79
C TRP A 47 -4.15 8.21 2.80
N LYS A 48 -5.44 8.36 3.13
CA LYS A 48 -6.54 8.00 2.22
C LYS A 48 -6.59 8.86 0.95
N LEU A 49 -6.15 10.12 1.03
CA LEU A 49 -6.05 11.00 -0.13
C LEU A 49 -4.82 10.64 -0.96
N VAL A 50 -3.70 10.35 -0.31
CA VAL A 50 -2.46 9.92 -0.97
C VAL A 50 -2.69 8.67 -1.84
N THR A 51 -3.49 7.71 -1.35
CA THR A 51 -3.80 6.46 -2.07
C THR A 51 -4.94 6.58 -3.08
N SER A 52 -5.50 7.77 -3.28
CA SER A 52 -6.51 8.00 -4.31
C SER A 52 -5.88 8.17 -5.69
N LEU A 53 -6.71 8.08 -6.73
CA LEU A 53 -6.29 8.31 -8.12
C LEU A 53 -5.78 9.74 -8.30
N VAL A 54 -4.84 9.92 -9.22
CA VAL A 54 -4.27 11.25 -9.54
C VAL A 54 -5.37 12.23 -9.98
N ASP A 55 -6.33 11.76 -10.79
CA ASP A 55 -7.49 12.54 -11.23
C ASP A 55 -8.39 13.01 -10.08
N ARG A 56 -8.28 12.38 -8.91
CA ARG A 56 -9.01 12.74 -7.68
C ARG A 56 -8.14 13.52 -6.69
N GLY A 57 -7.01 14.06 -7.14
CA GLY A 57 -6.08 14.83 -6.31
C GLY A 57 -5.19 13.97 -5.41
N GLY A 58 -5.08 12.66 -5.68
CA GLY A 58 -4.18 11.76 -4.97
C GLY A 58 -2.80 11.64 -5.60
N LEU A 59 -1.94 10.83 -4.99
CA LEU A 59 -0.58 10.57 -5.48
C LEU A 59 -0.50 9.37 -6.44
N GLY A 60 -1.63 8.68 -6.68
CA GLY A 60 -1.66 7.47 -7.50
C GLY A 60 -1.01 6.26 -6.84
N ILE A 61 -0.73 6.31 -5.53
CA ILE A 61 -0.18 5.18 -4.80
C ILE A 61 -1.31 4.15 -4.58
N PRO A 62 -1.13 2.87 -4.96
CA PRO A 62 -2.19 1.89 -4.83
C PRO A 62 -2.48 1.57 -3.36
N ASP A 63 -3.76 1.63 -2.98
CA ASP A 63 -4.26 1.07 -1.73
C ASP A 63 -3.93 -0.43 -1.67
N MET A 64 -3.16 -0.83 -0.65
CA MET A 64 -2.55 -2.15 -0.64
C MET A 64 -3.56 -3.29 -0.47
N GLU A 65 -4.66 -3.06 0.25
CA GLU A 65 -5.71 -4.05 0.45
C GLU A 65 -6.50 -4.26 -0.84
N ARG A 66 -6.92 -3.16 -1.49
CA ARG A 66 -7.62 -3.20 -2.78
C ARG A 66 -6.75 -3.79 -3.87
N PHE A 67 -5.48 -3.39 -3.92
CA PHE A 67 -4.52 -3.87 -4.90
C PHE A 67 -4.20 -5.36 -4.71
N ALA A 68 -4.01 -5.83 -3.47
CA ALA A 68 -3.83 -7.25 -3.19
C ALA A 68 -5.04 -8.08 -3.63
N ARG A 69 -6.26 -7.57 -3.39
CA ARG A 69 -7.49 -8.22 -3.83
C ARG A 69 -7.57 -8.30 -5.35
N ALA A 70 -7.31 -7.19 -6.04
CA ALA A 70 -7.29 -7.13 -7.50
C ALA A 70 -6.23 -8.09 -8.11
N LEU A 71 -5.04 -8.16 -7.51
CA LEU A 71 -3.98 -9.09 -7.92
C LEU A 71 -4.42 -10.55 -7.86
N ARG A 72 -5.18 -10.94 -6.82
CA ARG A 72 -5.69 -12.32 -6.71
C ARG A 72 -6.81 -12.60 -7.67
N LEU A 73 -7.69 -11.62 -7.92
CA LEU A 73 -8.76 -11.76 -8.92
C LEU A 73 -8.21 -12.00 -10.33
N ARG A 74 -7.00 -11.52 -10.63
CA ARG A 74 -6.31 -11.84 -11.89
C ARG A 74 -6.09 -13.35 -12.07
N TRP A 75 -5.89 -14.09 -10.98
CA TRP A 75 -5.66 -15.53 -11.00
C TRP A 75 -6.82 -16.24 -10.30
N LEU A 76 -7.91 -16.43 -11.05
CA LEU A 76 -9.18 -16.98 -10.54
C LEU A 76 -8.98 -18.27 -9.74
N TRP A 77 -8.09 -19.18 -10.15
CA TRP A 77 -7.83 -20.43 -9.41
C TRP A 77 -7.23 -20.22 -8.02
N LEU A 78 -6.59 -19.09 -7.74
CA LEU A 78 -6.04 -18.72 -6.44
C LEU A 78 -7.07 -17.96 -5.58
N ALA A 79 -8.10 -17.38 -6.19
CA ALA A 79 -9.11 -16.57 -5.50
C ALA A 79 -10.05 -17.40 -4.60
N TRP A 80 -10.19 -18.70 -4.88
CA TRP A 80 -11.14 -19.61 -4.20
C TRP A 80 -10.49 -20.57 -3.19
N LYS A 81 -9.22 -20.34 -2.82
CA LYS A 81 -8.54 -21.00 -1.68
C LYS A 81 -8.37 -20.01 -0.52
#